data_AF-A0A0M8YME9-F1
#
_entry.id   AF-A0A0M8YME9-F1
#
_cell.length_a   1.000
_cell.length_b   1.000
_cell.length_c   1.000
_cell.angle_alpha   90.00
_cell.angle_beta   90.00
_cell.angle_gamma   90.00
#
_symmetry.space_group_name_H-M   'P 1'
#
loop_
_entity.id
_entity.type
_entity.pdbx_description
1 polymer ?
#
loop_
_entity_poly.entity_id
_entity_poly.type
_entity_poly.pdbx_seq_one_letter_code
_entity_poly.pdbx_strand_id
1 'polypeptide(L)'
;MSLDVLGEGSRLRHDRDRVLVAETVLPLATEPGPLLVSLHIRPRARAVVIAFYDSADGSAANLEHADGLVLAVEPGAAVPGDAGITRLAEAVRAARGLRPHSRINMPLAVVLTKLDTVWDMVDPASPLLRPVPRSGGYAVSDGVDVHHETAAWLGHWNKTDLIRGVHTAFRRHRYFAATALGDRADGRREPIPYRVEDPLLWLLAGFGAIPVFRGREGPTS
;
A
#
# COMPACT_ATOMS: atom_id res chain seq x y z
N MET A 1 -0.80 -20.94 -3.11
CA MET A 1 -0.36 -19.57 -2.80
C MET A 1 0.47 -19.68 -1.55
N SER A 2 1.74 -19.30 -1.59
CA SER A 2 2.60 -19.25 -0.40
C SER A 2 2.89 -17.79 -0.10
N LEU A 3 2.71 -17.38 1.16
CA LEU A 3 3.01 -16.04 1.66
C LEU A 3 4.23 -16.18 2.57
N ASP A 4 5.37 -15.64 2.13
CA ASP A 4 6.58 -15.64 2.94
C ASP A 4 6.89 -14.21 3.38
N VAL A 5 6.91 -14.02 4.70
CA VAL A 5 7.31 -12.76 5.36
C VAL A 5 8.79 -12.87 5.69
N LEU A 6 9.62 -12.01 5.11
CA LEU A 6 11.09 -12.13 5.23
C LEU A 6 11.68 -11.06 6.15
N GLY A 7 12.42 -11.51 7.18
CA GLY A 7 13.30 -10.68 8.00
C GLY A 7 14.73 -10.57 7.42
N GLU A 8 15.54 -9.64 7.93
CA GLU A 8 16.88 -9.32 7.41
C GLU A 8 17.84 -10.51 7.34
N GLY A 9 17.71 -11.49 8.24
CA GLY A 9 18.53 -12.72 8.24
C GLY A 9 18.30 -13.67 7.06
N SER A 10 17.20 -13.53 6.30
CA SER A 10 16.86 -14.46 5.20
C SER A 10 17.51 -14.11 3.86
N ARG A 11 18.22 -12.98 3.76
CA ARG A 11 18.85 -12.53 2.51
C ARG A 11 20.01 -13.42 2.03
N LEU A 12 20.73 -14.05 2.96
CA LEU A 12 21.94 -14.81 2.65
C LEU A 12 21.67 -16.22 2.12
N ARG A 13 20.42 -16.71 2.16
CA ARG A 13 20.08 -18.09 1.76
C ARG A 13 19.68 -18.21 0.29
N HIS A 14 19.59 -17.09 -0.43
CA HIS A 14 18.97 -17.04 -1.76
C HIS A 14 19.87 -17.49 -2.92
N ASP A 15 21.13 -17.83 -2.66
CA ASP A 15 22.08 -18.28 -3.68
C ASP A 15 22.09 -19.81 -3.88
N ARG A 16 21.44 -20.62 -3.01
CA ARG A 16 21.66 -22.08 -3.07
C ARG A 16 20.50 -23.06 -3.02
N ASP A 17 19.31 -22.77 -2.51
CA ASP A 17 18.29 -23.84 -2.39
C ASP A 17 16.91 -23.50 -2.96
N ARG A 18 16.51 -24.30 -3.95
CA ARG A 18 15.18 -24.32 -4.57
C ARG A 18 14.21 -25.21 -3.79
N VAL A 19 13.89 -24.93 -2.52
CA VAL A 19 12.71 -25.55 -1.86
C VAL A 19 12.12 -24.60 -0.81
N LEU A 20 10.83 -24.27 -1.01
CA LEU A 20 9.94 -23.58 -0.06
C LEU A 20 9.51 -24.51 1.08
N VAL A 21 9.66 -24.08 2.34
CA VAL A 21 8.75 -24.39 3.47
C VAL A 21 8.82 -23.24 4.48
N ALA A 22 7.64 -22.82 4.95
CA ALA A 22 7.40 -21.73 5.88
C ALA A 22 8.21 -21.83 7.19
N GLU A 23 8.74 -20.69 7.64
CA GLU A 23 9.02 -20.47 9.06
C GLU A 23 8.82 -18.97 9.38
N THR A 24 7.75 -18.68 10.13
CA THR A 24 7.46 -17.32 10.60
C THR A 24 8.43 -16.99 11.72
N VAL A 25 9.48 -16.22 11.41
CA VAL A 25 10.33 -15.60 12.43
C VAL A 25 10.11 -14.10 12.35
N LEU A 26 9.21 -13.58 13.19
CA LEU A 26 9.15 -12.15 13.48
C LEU A 26 10.39 -11.84 14.32
N PRO A 27 11.37 -11.06 13.81
CA PRO A 27 12.41 -10.54 14.67
C PRO A 27 11.73 -9.59 15.64
N LEU A 28 11.93 -9.80 16.94
CA LEU A 28 11.65 -8.80 17.97
C LEU A 28 12.69 -7.66 17.83
N ALA A 29 12.67 -6.96 16.70
CA ALA A 29 13.57 -5.85 16.42
C ALA A 29 12.95 -4.58 16.99
N THR A 30 13.69 -3.94 17.89
CA THR A 30 13.33 -2.71 18.59
C THR A 30 13.39 -1.45 17.69
N GLU A 31 13.67 -1.62 16.40
CA GLU A 31 13.81 -0.56 15.41
C GLU A 31 12.73 -0.75 14.31
N PRO A 32 12.03 0.32 13.88
CA PRO A 32 10.99 0.23 12.85
C PRO A 32 11.61 -0.09 11.46
N GLY A 33 11.74 -1.37 11.14
CA GLY A 33 12.14 -1.87 9.82
C GLY A 33 10.94 -2.17 8.91
N PRO A 34 11.07 -2.01 7.58
CA PRO A 34 9.97 -2.29 6.65
C PRO A 34 9.67 -3.79 6.58
N LEU A 35 8.39 -4.14 6.64
CA LEU A 35 7.91 -5.51 6.39
C LEU A 35 8.10 -5.84 4.90
N LEU A 36 8.88 -6.89 4.60
CA LEU A 36 9.05 -7.38 3.23
C LEU A 36 8.21 -8.64 3.02
N VAL A 37 7.34 -8.61 2.01
CA VAL A 37 6.49 -9.72 1.60
C VAL A 37 6.83 -10.12 0.17
N SER A 38 7.13 -11.40 -0.05
CA SER A 38 7.31 -11.97 -1.39
C SER A 38 6.16 -12.91 -1.73
N LEU A 39 5.45 -12.65 -2.84
CA LEU A 39 4.41 -13.53 -3.37
C LEU A 39 4.88 -14.24 -4.65
N HIS A 40 4.81 -15.57 -4.65
CA HIS A 40 5.00 -16.39 -5.85
C HIS A 40 3.63 -16.77 -6.44
N ILE A 41 3.25 -16.15 -7.57
CA ILE A 41 1.96 -16.41 -8.23
C ILE A 41 2.20 -17.11 -9.57
N ARG A 42 2.13 -18.46 -9.59
CA ARG A 42 2.46 -19.39 -10.70
C ARG A 42 3.96 -19.73 -10.81
N PRO A 43 4.32 -20.93 -11.30
CA PRO A 43 5.72 -21.39 -11.41
C PRO A 43 6.62 -20.58 -12.38
N ARG A 44 6.12 -19.48 -12.95
CA ARG A 44 6.82 -18.59 -13.89
C ARG A 44 6.69 -17.11 -13.55
N ALA A 45 6.01 -16.72 -12.48
CA ALA A 45 5.92 -15.30 -12.13
C ALA A 45 7.19 -14.81 -11.46
N ARG A 46 7.58 -13.59 -11.82
CA ARG A 46 8.65 -12.84 -11.17
C ARG A 46 8.27 -12.56 -9.72
N ALA A 47 9.19 -12.75 -8.79
CA ALA A 47 9.01 -12.28 -7.42
C ALA A 47 8.83 -10.76 -7.42
N VAL A 48 7.95 -10.27 -6.54
CA VAL A 48 7.67 -8.84 -6.37
C VAL A 48 7.93 -8.48 -4.92
N VAL A 49 8.75 -7.45 -4.69
CA VAL A 49 9.04 -6.94 -3.35
C VAL A 49 8.22 -5.68 -3.10
N ILE A 50 7.38 -5.67 -2.06
CA ILE A 50 6.59 -4.50 -1.67
C ILE A 50 7.06 -4.06 -0.28
N ALA A 51 7.38 -2.77 -0.14
CA ALA A 51 7.80 -2.19 1.12
C ALA A 51 6.70 -1.31 1.73
N PHE A 52 6.45 -1.49 3.02
CA PHE A 52 5.44 -0.76 3.79
C PHE A 52 6.10 0.27 4.69
N TYR A 53 5.57 1.49 4.69
CA TYR A 53 6.06 2.61 5.49
C TYR A 53 4.91 3.21 6.31
N ASP A 54 5.12 3.29 7.61
CA ASP A 54 4.22 3.95 8.56
C ASP A 54 4.52 5.45 8.69
N SER A 55 5.75 5.85 8.33
CA SER A 55 6.17 7.25 8.33
C SER A 55 7.08 7.56 7.14
N ALA A 56 6.91 8.74 6.54
CA ALA A 56 7.79 9.22 5.48
C ALA A 56 9.09 9.87 6.01
N ASP A 57 9.51 9.49 7.22
CA ASP A 57 10.76 9.95 7.84
C ASP A 57 12.01 9.47 7.08
N GLY A 58 11.85 8.71 6.01
CA GLY A 58 12.93 8.37 5.07
C GLY A 58 13.90 7.32 5.60
N SER A 59 13.66 6.77 6.80
CA SER A 59 14.33 5.56 7.30
C SER A 59 13.78 4.33 6.57
N ALA A 60 14.04 4.28 5.28
CA ALA A 60 13.51 3.26 4.41
C ALA A 60 14.65 2.33 4.00
N ALA A 61 14.90 1.32 4.83
CA ALA A 61 15.77 0.24 4.44
C ALA A 61 15.25 -0.41 3.14
N ASN A 62 16.17 -0.85 2.27
CA ASN A 62 15.87 -1.77 1.17
C ASN A 62 15.08 -1.22 -0.03
N LEU A 63 15.00 0.11 -0.18
CA LEU A 63 14.37 0.77 -1.34
C LEU A 63 15.00 0.41 -2.69
N GLU A 64 16.25 -0.01 -2.69
CA GLU A 64 16.98 -0.49 -3.88
C GLU A 64 16.29 -1.73 -4.50
N HIS A 65 15.66 -2.57 -3.66
CA HIS A 65 15.07 -3.85 -4.04
C HIS A 65 13.54 -3.82 -4.19
N ALA A 66 12.86 -2.78 -3.68
CA ALA A 66 11.40 -2.70 -3.70
C ALA A 66 10.82 -2.52 -5.12
N ASP A 67 9.90 -3.36 -5.59
CA ASP A 67 9.18 -3.12 -6.83
C ASP A 67 8.06 -2.09 -6.68
N GLY A 68 7.53 -1.91 -5.47
CA GLY A 68 6.45 -0.97 -5.15
C GLY A 68 6.46 -0.54 -3.68
N LEU A 69 5.80 0.59 -3.40
CA LEU A 69 5.73 1.18 -2.07
C LEU A 69 4.28 1.30 -1.59
N VAL A 70 4.08 1.10 -0.29
CA VAL A 70 2.84 1.44 0.42
C VAL A 70 3.18 2.44 1.52
N LEU A 71 2.53 3.60 1.51
CA LEU A 71 2.65 4.65 2.53
C LEU A 71 1.34 4.77 3.29
N ALA A 72 1.36 4.50 4.60
CA ALA A 72 0.22 4.74 5.48
C ALA A 72 0.13 6.22 5.86
N VAL A 73 -1.09 6.72 5.96
CA VAL A 73 -1.42 8.10 6.32
C VAL A 73 -2.62 8.05 7.26
N GLU A 74 -2.50 8.61 8.46
CA GLU A 74 -3.62 8.65 9.41
C GLU A 74 -4.40 9.97 9.35
N PRO A 75 -5.72 9.94 9.55
CA PRO A 75 -6.55 11.12 9.80
C PRO A 75 -6.04 11.86 11.04
N GLY A 76 -5.93 13.19 10.96
CA GLY A 76 -5.54 14.03 12.10
C GLY A 76 -4.08 13.92 12.56
N ALA A 77 -3.34 12.89 12.15
CA ALA A 77 -1.91 12.80 12.40
C ALA A 77 -1.15 13.93 11.67
N ALA A 78 0.06 14.22 12.16
CA ALA A 78 1.04 15.00 11.43
C ALA A 78 1.50 14.20 10.21
N VAL A 79 0.66 14.14 9.20
CA VAL A 79 0.98 13.50 7.92
C VAL A 79 2.23 14.17 7.37
N PRO A 80 3.17 13.39 6.80
CA PRO A 80 4.27 13.98 6.05
C PRO A 80 3.70 14.94 5.00
N GLY A 81 3.89 16.24 5.23
CA GLY A 81 3.62 17.24 4.19
C GLY A 81 4.53 17.01 2.99
N ASP A 82 4.64 17.99 2.11
CA ASP A 82 5.55 17.90 0.96
C ASP A 82 6.98 17.52 1.36
N ALA A 83 7.44 17.97 2.54
CA ALA A 83 8.76 17.62 3.09
C ALA A 83 8.96 16.10 3.28
N GLY A 84 7.96 15.36 3.77
CA GLY A 84 8.11 13.91 3.99
C GLY A 84 8.06 13.13 2.68
N ILE A 85 7.17 13.52 1.74
CA ILE A 85 7.16 12.94 0.40
C ILE A 85 8.47 13.23 -0.35
N THR A 86 9.00 14.45 -0.21
CA THR A 86 10.29 14.84 -0.78
C THR A 86 11.40 13.97 -0.22
N ARG A 87 11.47 13.76 1.11
CA ARG A 87 12.46 12.85 1.72
C ARG A 87 12.34 11.42 1.22
N LEU A 88 11.13 10.87 1.15
CA LEU A 88 10.89 9.53 0.60
C LEU A 88 11.36 9.46 -0.86
N ALA A 89 11.03 10.45 -1.68
CA ALA A 89 11.42 10.50 -3.08
C ALA A 89 12.95 10.59 -3.24
N GLU A 90 13.63 11.41 -2.44
CA GLU A 90 15.09 11.51 -2.44
C GLU A 90 15.74 10.20 -1.97
N ALA A 91 15.22 9.55 -0.93
CA ALA A 91 15.69 8.24 -0.49
C ALA A 91 15.56 7.18 -1.59
N VAL A 92 14.43 7.16 -2.31
CA VAL A 92 14.22 6.27 -3.45
C VAL A 92 15.20 6.57 -4.59
N ARG A 93 15.44 7.85 -4.90
CA ARG A 93 16.37 8.24 -5.97
C ARG A 93 17.79 7.83 -5.62
N ALA A 94 18.23 8.11 -4.39
CA ALA A 94 19.54 7.74 -3.89
C ALA A 94 19.75 6.21 -3.93
N ALA A 95 18.80 5.44 -3.39
CA ALA A 95 18.88 3.98 -3.35
C ALA A 95 18.88 3.31 -4.74
N ARG A 96 18.42 4.01 -5.79
CA ARG A 96 18.30 3.48 -7.16
C ARG A 96 19.22 4.17 -8.17
N GLY A 97 20.11 5.06 -7.73
CA GLY A 97 20.97 5.85 -8.61
C GLY A 97 20.19 6.68 -9.65
N LEU A 98 18.97 7.11 -9.31
CA LEU A 98 18.17 7.94 -10.20
C LEU A 98 18.68 9.39 -10.18
N ARG A 99 18.48 10.10 -11.29
CA ARG A 99 18.86 11.53 -11.37
C ARG A 99 18.07 12.34 -10.33
N PRO A 100 18.69 13.36 -9.71
CA PRO A 100 17.97 14.31 -8.84
C PRO A 100 16.73 14.87 -9.56
N HIS A 101 15.63 15.06 -8.83
CA HIS A 101 14.36 15.59 -9.36
C HIS A 101 13.69 14.77 -10.46
N SER A 102 14.26 13.62 -10.88
CA SER A 102 13.61 12.76 -11.86
C SER A 102 12.35 12.12 -11.27
N ARG A 103 11.34 11.90 -12.12
CA ARG A 103 10.12 11.18 -11.71
C ARG A 103 10.43 9.71 -11.50
N ILE A 104 9.96 9.17 -10.39
CA ILE A 104 10.12 7.78 -9.96
C ILE A 104 9.09 6.90 -10.67
N ASN A 105 9.55 5.84 -11.33
CA ASN A 105 8.67 4.90 -12.04
C ASN A 105 8.07 3.83 -11.12
N MET A 106 8.68 3.61 -9.95
CA MET A 106 8.17 2.69 -8.92
C MET A 106 6.77 3.14 -8.47
N PRO A 107 5.75 2.26 -8.49
CA PRO A 107 4.41 2.61 -8.05
C PRO A 107 4.33 2.85 -6.54
N LEU A 108 3.57 3.87 -6.16
CA LEU A 108 3.29 4.24 -4.77
C LEU A 108 1.79 4.14 -4.47
N ALA A 109 1.42 3.28 -3.52
CA ALA A 109 0.09 3.27 -2.93
C ALA A 109 0.11 4.13 -1.67
N VAL A 110 -0.74 5.15 -1.60
CA VAL A 110 -0.92 5.96 -0.38
C VAL A 110 -2.24 5.56 0.25
N VAL A 111 -2.21 5.13 1.51
CA VAL A 111 -3.34 4.52 2.21
C VAL A 111 -3.73 5.41 3.37
N LEU A 112 -4.91 6.01 3.28
CA LEU A 112 -5.58 6.60 4.42
C LEU A 112 -6.03 5.47 5.36
N THR A 113 -5.30 5.25 6.43
CA THR A 113 -5.64 4.27 7.46
C THR A 113 -6.73 4.83 8.37
N LYS A 114 -7.37 3.97 9.18
CA LYS A 114 -8.41 4.37 10.14
C LYS A 114 -9.63 5.06 9.51
N LEU A 115 -10.05 4.64 8.31
CA LEU A 115 -11.26 5.17 7.64
C LEU A 115 -12.52 5.14 8.55
N ASP A 116 -12.61 4.16 9.45
CA ASP A 116 -13.65 4.03 10.46
C ASP A 116 -13.83 5.28 11.34
N THR A 117 -12.74 6.00 11.64
CA THR A 117 -12.81 7.23 12.46
C THR A 117 -13.56 8.38 11.81
N VAL A 118 -13.79 8.30 10.50
CA VAL A 118 -14.44 9.35 9.70
C VAL A 118 -15.66 8.82 8.96
N TRP A 119 -16.06 7.58 9.24
CA TRP A 119 -17.12 6.87 8.51
C TRP A 119 -18.45 7.63 8.53
N ASP A 120 -18.79 8.20 9.69
CA ASP A 120 -20.02 8.98 9.89
C ASP A 120 -19.98 10.36 9.20
N MET A 121 -18.81 10.80 8.75
CA MET A 121 -18.63 12.03 7.99
C MET A 121 -18.67 11.79 6.46
N VAL A 122 -18.59 10.53 6.03
CA VAL A 122 -18.58 10.13 4.62
C VAL A 122 -20.02 9.92 4.15
N ASP A 123 -20.34 10.42 2.95
CA ASP A 123 -21.64 10.20 2.34
C ASP A 123 -21.91 8.68 2.21
N PRO A 124 -23.08 8.15 2.62
CA PRO A 124 -23.43 6.74 2.48
C PRO A 124 -23.30 6.17 1.06
N ALA A 125 -23.45 7.02 0.03
CA ALA A 125 -23.27 6.66 -1.38
C ALA A 125 -21.81 6.76 -1.86
N SER A 126 -20.89 7.21 -1.00
CA SER A 126 -19.47 7.36 -1.32
C SER A 126 -18.85 6.04 -1.76
N PRO A 127 -17.94 6.06 -2.78
CA PRO A 127 -17.14 4.91 -3.15
C PRO A 127 -16.38 4.28 -1.98
N LEU A 128 -16.02 5.06 -0.96
CA LEU A 128 -15.36 4.57 0.24
C LEU A 128 -16.24 3.64 1.07
N LEU A 129 -17.57 3.73 0.98
CA LEU A 129 -18.49 2.91 1.76
C LEU A 129 -19.17 1.80 0.91
N ARG A 130 -18.92 1.80 -0.40
CA ARG A 130 -19.46 0.76 -1.29
C ARG A 130 -18.84 -0.61 -0.98
N PRO A 131 -19.63 -1.70 -1.08
CA PRO A 131 -19.11 -3.05 -0.93
C PRO A 131 -17.88 -3.31 -1.79
N VAL A 132 -16.83 -3.86 -1.18
CA VAL A 132 -15.58 -4.20 -1.86
C VAL A 132 -15.88 -5.28 -2.91
N PRO A 133 -15.54 -5.07 -4.20
CA PRO A 133 -15.71 -6.09 -5.22
C PRO A 133 -14.87 -7.32 -4.90
N ARG A 134 -15.50 -8.46 -4.61
CA ARG A 134 -14.82 -9.72 -4.27
C ARG A 134 -14.68 -10.61 -5.49
N SER A 135 -13.88 -10.18 -6.45
CA SER A 135 -13.43 -11.06 -7.52
C SER A 135 -11.94 -11.33 -7.36
N GLY A 136 -11.45 -12.46 -7.87
CA GLY A 136 -10.05 -12.93 -7.71
C GLY A 136 -8.99 -12.06 -8.41
N GLY A 137 -9.15 -10.74 -8.45
CA GLY A 137 -8.29 -9.76 -9.09
C GLY A 137 -8.51 -8.34 -8.55
N TYR A 138 -7.99 -7.34 -9.25
CA TYR A 138 -8.16 -5.92 -8.88
C TYR A 138 -9.27 -5.23 -9.71
N ALA A 139 -10.23 -4.61 -9.02
CA ALA A 139 -11.34 -3.86 -9.61
C ALA A 139 -10.89 -2.46 -10.04
N VAL A 140 -10.59 -2.26 -11.32
CA VAL A 140 -10.00 -0.99 -11.79
C VAL A 140 -10.95 0.19 -11.63
N SER A 141 -12.24 0.01 -11.94
CA SER A 141 -13.24 1.08 -11.85
C SER A 141 -13.47 1.50 -10.40
N ASP A 142 -13.69 0.53 -9.51
CA ASP A 142 -13.88 0.82 -8.09
C ASP A 142 -12.65 1.49 -7.48
N GLY A 143 -11.45 1.00 -7.82
CA GLY A 143 -10.21 1.61 -7.37
C GLY A 143 -9.96 3.03 -7.90
N VAL A 144 -10.54 3.42 -9.05
CA VAL A 144 -10.48 4.81 -9.56
C VAL A 144 -11.42 5.71 -8.76
N ASP A 145 -12.63 5.23 -8.49
CA ASP A 145 -13.59 5.97 -7.68
C ASP A 145 -13.04 6.21 -6.26
N VAL A 146 -12.49 5.17 -5.62
CA VAL A 146 -11.84 5.24 -4.30
C VAL A 146 -10.65 6.21 -4.32
N HIS A 147 -9.85 6.24 -5.39
CA HIS A 147 -8.72 7.15 -5.52
C HIS A 147 -9.16 8.62 -5.50
N HIS A 148 -10.18 8.97 -6.28
CA HIS A 148 -10.68 10.35 -6.33
C HIS A 148 -11.31 10.79 -5.01
N GLU A 149 -12.11 9.91 -4.41
CA GLU A 149 -12.76 10.18 -3.13
C GLU A 149 -11.73 10.34 -2.01
N THR A 150 -10.74 9.44 -1.92
CA THR A 150 -9.66 9.55 -0.93
C THR A 150 -8.84 10.82 -1.12
N ALA A 151 -8.55 11.21 -2.37
CA ALA A 151 -7.82 12.46 -2.64
C ALA A 151 -8.61 13.69 -2.18
N ALA A 152 -9.94 13.68 -2.33
CA ALA A 152 -10.80 14.74 -1.83
C ALA A 152 -10.75 14.84 -0.30
N TRP A 153 -10.81 13.70 0.40
CA TRP A 153 -10.67 13.63 1.87
C TRP A 153 -9.31 14.12 2.37
N LEU A 154 -8.22 13.70 1.72
CA LEU A 154 -6.88 14.20 2.02
C LEU A 154 -6.78 15.72 1.80
N GLY A 155 -7.41 16.25 0.74
CA GLY A 155 -7.51 17.69 0.51
C GLY A 155 -8.25 18.41 1.63
N HIS A 156 -9.36 17.85 2.13
CA HIS A 156 -10.14 18.42 3.23
C HIS A 156 -9.33 18.56 4.53
N TRP A 157 -8.43 17.62 4.84
CA TRP A 157 -7.51 17.73 5.98
C TRP A 157 -6.22 18.51 5.70
N ASN A 158 -6.28 19.41 4.73
CA ASN A 158 -5.18 20.29 4.33
C ASN A 158 -3.91 19.52 3.95
N LYS A 159 -4.05 18.33 3.33
CA LYS A 159 -2.92 17.51 2.83
C LYS A 159 -2.66 17.73 1.34
N THR A 160 -3.03 18.90 0.81
CA THR A 160 -2.79 19.30 -0.58
C THR A 160 -1.31 19.22 -0.97
N ASP A 161 -0.42 19.49 -0.01
CA ASP A 161 1.03 19.41 -0.20
C ASP A 161 1.52 17.97 -0.36
N LEU A 162 0.94 17.01 0.38
CA LEU A 162 1.19 15.58 0.14
C LEU A 162 0.74 15.18 -1.26
N ILE A 163 -0.47 15.59 -1.66
CA ILE A 163 -1.02 15.25 -2.98
C ILE A 163 -0.10 15.77 -4.09
N ARG A 164 0.33 17.03 -3.98
CA ARG A 164 1.25 17.68 -4.92
C ARG A 164 2.61 16.99 -4.95
N GLY A 165 3.19 16.70 -3.79
CA GLY A 165 4.49 16.03 -3.68
C GLY A 165 4.46 14.65 -4.35
N VAL A 166 3.41 13.86 -4.09
CA VAL A 166 3.23 12.53 -4.69
C VAL A 166 3.09 12.64 -6.21
N HIS A 167 2.23 13.54 -6.69
CA HIS A 167 2.02 13.75 -8.13
C HIS A 167 3.31 14.18 -8.83
N THR A 168 4.11 15.02 -8.20
CA THR A 168 5.37 15.53 -8.75
C THR A 168 6.46 14.45 -8.77
N ALA A 169 6.61 13.71 -7.67
CA ALA A 169 7.70 12.74 -7.51
C ALA A 169 7.44 11.40 -8.21
N PHE A 170 6.21 10.87 -8.18
CA PHE A 170 5.92 9.50 -8.62
C PHE A 170 5.09 9.49 -9.91
N ARG A 171 5.49 8.68 -10.89
CA ARG A 171 4.75 8.52 -12.16
C ARG A 171 3.47 7.71 -12.00
N ARG A 172 3.49 6.71 -11.13
CA ARG A 172 2.37 5.80 -10.87
C ARG A 172 2.05 5.88 -9.39
N HIS A 173 0.89 6.41 -9.07
CA HIS A 173 0.42 6.45 -7.69
C HIS A 173 -1.09 6.19 -7.63
N ARG A 174 -1.57 5.75 -6.48
CA ARG A 174 -3.00 5.62 -6.19
C ARG A 174 -3.26 5.87 -4.71
N TYR A 175 -4.43 6.46 -4.43
CA TYR A 175 -4.90 6.73 -3.07
C TYR A 175 -5.94 5.67 -2.72
N PHE A 176 -5.89 5.18 -1.49
CA PHE A 176 -6.78 4.18 -0.93
C PHE A 176 -7.21 4.64 0.46
N ALA A 177 -8.33 4.13 0.95
CA ALA A 177 -8.68 4.23 2.36
C ALA A 177 -9.07 2.85 2.88
N ALA A 178 -8.65 2.53 4.10
CA ALA A 178 -8.86 1.22 4.70
C ALA A 178 -9.02 1.32 6.22
N THR A 179 -9.68 0.32 6.81
CA THR A 179 -9.66 0.06 8.25
C THR A 179 -9.25 -1.38 8.52
N ALA A 180 -8.30 -1.56 9.44
CA ALA A 180 -7.77 -2.87 9.80
C ALA A 180 -8.31 -3.38 11.15
N LEU A 181 -8.50 -2.47 12.11
CA LEU A 181 -8.85 -2.81 13.49
C LEU A 181 -10.24 -2.29 13.93
N GLY A 182 -10.90 -1.46 13.12
CA GLY A 182 -12.11 -0.74 13.54
C GLY A 182 -11.87 0.20 14.72
N ASP A 183 -12.87 1.04 15.02
CA ASP A 183 -12.78 1.96 16.14
C ASP A 183 -12.91 1.19 17.45
N ARG A 184 -11.91 1.32 18.33
CA ARG A 184 -11.91 0.73 19.68
C ARG A 184 -12.79 1.50 20.65
N ALA A 185 -13.35 2.66 20.26
CA ALA A 185 -14.06 3.56 21.16
C ALA A 185 -15.20 2.89 21.95
N ASP A 186 -15.89 1.90 21.37
CA ASP A 186 -17.11 1.36 21.97
C ASP A 186 -16.99 -0.06 22.54
N GLY A 187 -15.81 -0.69 22.50
CA GLY A 187 -15.56 -2.01 23.14
C GLY A 187 -16.46 -3.17 22.70
N ARG A 188 -17.31 -3.00 21.67
CA ARG A 188 -18.37 -3.96 21.29
C ARG A 188 -18.42 -4.36 19.82
N ARG A 189 -17.68 -3.71 18.92
CA ARG A 189 -17.57 -4.17 17.53
C ARG A 189 -16.29 -4.96 17.35
N GLU A 190 -16.44 -6.19 16.88
CA GLU A 190 -15.30 -6.93 16.34
C GLU A 190 -14.68 -6.09 15.22
N PRO A 191 -13.34 -6.00 15.15
CA PRO A 191 -12.65 -5.42 14.01
C PRO A 191 -13.18 -6.01 12.71
N ILE A 192 -13.73 -5.18 11.82
CA ILE A 192 -14.10 -5.62 10.47
C ILE A 192 -13.07 -5.01 9.52
N PRO A 193 -12.07 -5.81 9.06
CA PRO A 193 -11.16 -5.36 8.03
C PRO A 193 -11.94 -4.96 6.78
N TYR A 194 -11.63 -3.78 6.26
CA TYR A 194 -12.32 -3.22 5.11
C TYR A 194 -11.32 -2.52 4.20
N ARG A 195 -11.29 -2.98 2.93
CA ARG A 195 -10.39 -2.50 1.86
C ARG A 195 -8.90 -2.58 2.17
N VAL A 196 -8.51 -3.41 3.14
CA VAL A 196 -7.11 -3.58 3.56
C VAL A 196 -6.24 -4.18 2.47
N GLU A 197 -6.84 -4.98 1.59
CA GLU A 197 -6.17 -5.66 0.49
C GLU A 197 -6.03 -4.78 -0.77
N ASP A 198 -6.85 -3.75 -0.94
CA ASP A 198 -6.92 -2.94 -2.18
C ASP A 198 -5.55 -2.38 -2.63
N PRO A 199 -4.70 -1.81 -1.74
CA PRO A 199 -3.38 -1.30 -2.13
C PRO A 199 -2.46 -2.40 -2.68
N LEU A 200 -2.50 -3.57 -2.05
CA LEU A 200 -1.70 -4.72 -2.45
C LEU A 200 -2.20 -5.32 -3.76
N LEU A 201 -3.52 -5.46 -3.91
CA LEU A 201 -4.13 -5.94 -5.15
C LEU A 201 -3.80 -5.01 -6.33
N TRP A 202 -3.84 -3.69 -6.14
CA TRP A 202 -3.44 -2.73 -7.17
C TRP A 202 -1.98 -2.88 -7.58
N LEU A 203 -1.06 -3.02 -6.61
CA LEU A 203 0.36 -3.23 -6.88
C LEU A 203 0.58 -4.54 -7.65
N LEU A 204 0.06 -5.65 -7.15
CA LEU A 204 0.17 -6.97 -7.78
C LEU A 204 -0.41 -6.98 -9.20
N ALA A 205 -1.57 -6.36 -9.40
CA ALA A 205 -2.16 -6.19 -10.72
C ALA A 205 -1.26 -5.34 -11.63
N GLY A 206 -0.69 -4.26 -11.09
CA GLY A 206 0.25 -3.39 -11.78
C GLY A 206 1.55 -4.07 -12.23
N PHE A 207 1.95 -5.15 -11.55
CA PHE A 207 3.05 -6.03 -11.93
C PHE A 207 2.63 -7.24 -12.79
N GLY A 208 1.33 -7.37 -13.09
CA GLY A 208 0.78 -8.49 -13.86
C GLY A 208 0.73 -9.82 -13.10
N ALA A 209 0.82 -9.78 -11.77
CA ALA A 209 0.80 -10.96 -10.92
C ALA A 209 -0.62 -11.50 -10.68
N ILE A 210 -1.63 -10.63 -10.73
CA ILE A 210 -3.06 -10.98 -10.63
C ILE A 210 -3.86 -10.32 -11.75
N PRO A 211 -5.04 -10.86 -12.14
CA PRO A 211 -5.88 -10.25 -13.16
C PRO A 211 -6.47 -8.91 -12.69
N VAL A 212 -6.86 -8.09 -13.68
CA VAL A 212 -7.66 -6.89 -13.50
C VAL A 212 -9.04 -7.09 -14.10
N PHE A 213 -10.06 -6.45 -13.54
CA PHE A 213 -11.39 -6.42 -14.10
C PHE A 213 -11.97 -5.00 -14.05
N ARG A 214 -12.77 -4.65 -15.05
CA ARG A 214 -13.57 -3.42 -15.06
C ARG A 214 -14.93 -3.81 -14.45
N GLY A 215 -15.25 -3.30 -13.27
CA GLY A 215 -16.38 -3.80 -12.48
C GLY A 215 -17.73 -3.59 -13.19
N ARG A 216 -18.44 -4.70 -13.42
CA ARG A 216 -19.79 -5.00 -12.92
C ARG A 216 -19.90 -6.52 -12.87
N GLU A 217 -19.99 -7.10 -11.66
CA GLU A 217 -20.55 -8.46 -11.53
C GLU A 217 -22.06 -8.34 -11.78
N GLY A 218 -22.55 -9.04 -12.81
CA GLY A 218 -23.97 -9.38 -12.87
C GLY A 218 -24.29 -10.36 -11.74
N PRO A 219 -25.55 -10.43 -11.28
CA PRO A 219 -25.92 -11.30 -10.17
C PRO A 219 -25.54 -12.74 -10.49
N THR A 220 -24.69 -13.34 -9.66
CA THR A 220 -24.48 -14.79 -9.66
C THR A 220 -25.80 -15.43 -9.27
N SER A 221 -26.41 -16.13 -10.22
CA SER A 221 -27.61 -16.97 -10.03
C SER A 221 -27.30 -18.21 -9.20
#